data_AF-A0A8E8EZ94-F1
#
_entry.id   AF-A0A8E8EZ94-F1
#
_cell.length_a   1.000
_cell.length_b   1.000
_cell.length_c   1.000
_cell.angle_alpha   90.00
_cell.angle_beta   90.00
_cell.angle_gamma   90.00
#
_symmetry.space_group_name_H-M   'P 1'
#
loop_
_entity.id
_entity.type
_entity.pdbx_description
1 polymer ?
#
loop_
_entity_poly.entity_id
_entity_poly.type
_entity_poly.pdbx_seq_one_letter_code
_entity_poly.pdbx_strand_id
1 'polypeptide(L)'
;MYDPEAIDSPHLSGAQPTWGDLPYACEILKAHWEAADESSEEVSEQLASEGHRNKVNQLMTLLGPEKLRLITERGTLSPQGMWLARDYEQANQQGLDGEPGLGAKGTLSQTEQSVFGQLLFERNWVPMLATVNLLATTTVADTETDARAQGFRDRIDHLEGYQNVESINSWKKKAQTHLSWALHLDLAYENSRGELEPTGFGHQVHERVRPDYHPDWP
;
A
#
# COMPACT_ATOMS: atom_id res chain seq x y z
N MET A 1 -14.22 -12.11 -4.70
CA MET A 1 -13.75 -13.27 -3.92
C MET A 1 -12.38 -13.57 -4.48
N TYR A 2 -11.34 -13.64 -3.64
CA TYR A 2 -10.01 -13.96 -4.13
C TYR A 2 -9.91 -15.48 -4.32
N ASP A 3 -9.05 -15.89 -5.25
CA ASP A 3 -8.65 -17.27 -5.50
C ASP A 3 -7.12 -17.28 -5.63
N PRO A 4 -6.37 -17.85 -4.69
CA PRO A 4 -4.92 -17.76 -4.70
C PRO A 4 -4.27 -18.41 -5.93
N GLU A 5 -4.98 -19.26 -6.69
CA GLU A 5 -4.49 -19.92 -7.91
C GLU A 5 -4.80 -19.11 -9.19
N ALA A 6 -5.76 -18.19 -9.12
CA ALA A 6 -6.23 -17.47 -10.30
C ALA A 6 -5.24 -16.38 -10.73
N ILE A 7 -4.91 -16.34 -12.02
CA ILE A 7 -3.99 -15.34 -12.59
C ILE A 7 -4.51 -13.90 -12.47
N ASP A 8 -5.83 -13.72 -12.37
CA ASP A 8 -6.54 -12.44 -12.27
C ASP A 8 -7.02 -12.12 -10.84
N SER A 9 -6.53 -12.87 -9.85
CA SER A 9 -6.89 -12.65 -8.46
C SER A 9 -6.59 -11.23 -7.98
N PRO A 10 -7.32 -10.67 -7.01
CA PRO A 10 -7.17 -9.28 -6.58
C PRO A 10 -5.72 -8.90 -6.22
N HIS A 11 -5.14 -8.04 -7.04
CA HIS A 11 -3.83 -7.44 -6.82
C HIS A 11 -3.75 -6.05 -7.45
N LEU A 12 -2.87 -5.20 -6.93
CA LEU A 12 -2.58 -3.91 -7.55
C LEU A 12 -1.48 -4.08 -8.60
N SER A 13 -1.71 -3.63 -9.82
CA SER A 13 -0.68 -3.63 -10.86
C SER A 13 0.27 -2.42 -10.73
N GLY A 14 1.47 -2.54 -11.31
CA GLY A 14 2.47 -1.46 -11.33
C GLY A 14 3.09 -1.14 -9.97
N ALA A 15 3.45 0.14 -9.76
CA ALA A 15 4.07 0.62 -8.52
C ALA A 15 3.09 0.48 -7.34
N GLN A 16 3.58 -0.12 -6.27
CA GLN A 16 2.84 -0.38 -5.04
C GLN A 16 3.05 0.78 -4.05
N PRO A 17 2.01 1.20 -3.32
CA PRO A 17 2.17 2.25 -2.33
C PRO A 17 2.97 1.74 -1.14
N THR A 18 3.85 2.57 -0.61
CA THR A 18 4.43 2.31 0.72
C THR A 18 3.52 2.88 1.79
N TRP A 19 3.57 2.35 3.01
CA TRP A 19 2.78 2.91 4.13
C TRP A 19 3.10 4.39 4.36
N GLY A 20 4.35 4.81 4.12
CA GLY A 20 4.80 6.20 4.26
C GLY A 20 4.22 7.15 3.21
N ASP A 21 3.64 6.63 2.14
CA ASP A 21 2.96 7.46 1.13
C ASP A 21 1.52 7.80 1.50
N LEU A 22 0.90 7.03 2.41
CA LEU A 22 -0.52 7.16 2.71
C LEU A 22 -0.91 8.44 3.46
N PRO A 23 -0.09 9.01 4.37
CA PRO A 23 -0.38 10.33 4.94
C PRO A 23 -0.58 11.40 3.87
N TYR A 24 0.28 11.41 2.85
CA TYR A 24 0.17 12.31 1.71
C TYR A 24 -1.06 11.99 0.86
N ALA A 25 -1.41 10.71 0.74
CA ALA A 25 -2.62 10.30 0.03
C ALA A 25 -3.91 10.81 0.74
N CYS A 26 -3.94 10.85 2.07
CA CYS A 26 -5.04 11.48 2.82
C CYS A 26 -5.18 12.98 2.50
N GLU A 27 -4.07 13.71 2.46
CA GLU A 27 -4.08 15.15 2.15
C GLU A 27 -4.64 15.42 0.75
N ILE A 28 -4.30 14.57 -0.23
CA ILE A 28 -4.88 14.64 -1.58
C ILE A 28 -6.41 14.43 -1.53
N LEU A 29 -6.88 13.41 -0.80
CA LEU A 29 -8.33 13.15 -0.66
C LEU A 29 -9.03 14.33 0.03
N LYS A 30 -8.38 14.95 1.02
CA LYS A 30 -8.90 16.14 1.71
C LYS A 30 -9.05 17.32 0.77
N ALA A 31 -8.07 17.58 -0.08
CA ALA A 31 -8.15 18.65 -1.08
C ALA A 31 -9.30 18.42 -2.08
N HIS A 32 -9.46 17.19 -2.58
CA HIS A 32 -10.59 16.84 -3.44
C HIS A 32 -11.95 16.99 -2.76
N TRP A 33 -12.02 16.80 -1.44
CA TRP A 33 -13.23 17.02 -0.67
C TRP A 33 -13.54 18.50 -0.48
N GLU A 34 -12.52 19.33 -0.23
CA GLU A 34 -12.68 20.77 -0.03
C GLU A 34 -13.01 21.52 -1.32
N ALA A 35 -12.48 21.05 -2.44
CA ALA A 35 -12.74 21.55 -3.78
C ALA A 35 -13.80 20.71 -4.53
N ALA A 36 -14.85 20.26 -3.84
CA ALA A 36 -15.86 19.35 -4.41
C ALA A 36 -16.63 19.93 -5.62
N ASP A 37 -16.64 21.26 -5.78
CA ASP A 37 -17.25 21.96 -6.91
C ASP A 37 -16.29 22.12 -8.11
N GLU A 38 -15.00 21.80 -7.95
CA GLU A 38 -13.98 21.86 -8.98
C GLU A 38 -13.81 20.50 -9.67
N SER A 39 -13.25 20.51 -10.89
CA SER A 39 -12.94 19.25 -11.56
C SER A 39 -11.73 18.57 -10.90
N SER A 40 -11.73 17.22 -10.90
CA SER A 40 -10.61 16.46 -10.36
C SER A 40 -9.27 16.77 -11.07
N GLU A 41 -9.32 17.20 -12.32
CA GLU A 41 -8.14 17.59 -13.10
C GLU A 41 -7.56 18.91 -12.57
N GLU A 42 -8.40 19.93 -12.35
CA GLU A 42 -7.99 21.22 -11.77
C GLU A 42 -7.36 21.04 -10.38
N VAL A 43 -8.01 20.27 -9.49
CA VAL A 43 -7.48 19.98 -8.16
C VAL A 43 -6.14 19.25 -8.24
N SER A 44 -6.00 18.28 -9.15
CA SER A 44 -4.75 17.54 -9.32
C SER A 44 -3.62 18.44 -9.85
N GLU A 45 -3.91 19.34 -10.77
CA GLU A 45 -2.95 20.31 -11.31
C GLU A 45 -2.49 21.29 -10.24
N GLN A 46 -3.43 21.78 -9.42
CA GLN A 46 -3.11 22.64 -8.28
C GLN A 46 -2.19 21.91 -7.29
N LEU A 47 -2.56 20.72 -6.83
CA LEU A 47 -1.74 19.91 -5.91
C LEU A 47 -0.37 19.60 -6.49
N ALA A 48 -0.29 19.32 -7.80
CA ALA A 48 0.97 19.08 -8.47
C ALA A 48 1.86 20.33 -8.58
N SER A 49 1.27 21.52 -8.55
CA SER A 49 1.97 22.81 -8.56
C SER A 49 2.48 23.22 -7.17
N GLU A 50 1.72 22.89 -6.13
CA GLU A 50 2.04 23.21 -4.72
C GLU A 50 2.98 22.16 -4.11
N GLY A 51 2.90 20.91 -4.56
CA GLY A 51 3.65 19.78 -4.05
C GLY A 51 4.69 19.20 -5.00
N HIS A 52 5.02 17.93 -4.78
CA HIS A 52 5.90 17.17 -5.65
C HIS A 52 5.08 16.53 -6.78
N ARG A 53 5.01 17.17 -7.95
CA ARG A 53 4.26 16.70 -9.14
C ARG A 53 4.33 15.18 -9.36
N ASN A 54 5.51 14.58 -9.31
CA ASN A 54 5.67 13.14 -9.53
C ASN A 54 4.99 12.29 -8.44
N LYS A 55 5.08 12.73 -7.17
CA LYS A 55 4.43 12.04 -6.03
C LYS A 55 2.92 12.19 -6.11
N VAL A 56 2.41 13.39 -6.42
CA VAL A 56 0.97 13.64 -6.64
C VAL A 56 0.44 12.73 -7.73
N ASN A 57 1.07 12.70 -8.91
CA ASN A 57 0.64 11.85 -10.02
C ASN A 57 0.64 10.35 -9.66
N GLN A 58 1.67 9.89 -8.94
CA GLN A 58 1.77 8.52 -8.47
C GLN A 58 0.63 8.17 -7.49
N LEU A 59 0.31 9.07 -6.56
CA LEU A 59 -0.74 8.84 -5.58
C LEU A 59 -2.14 9.02 -6.15
N MET A 60 -2.34 9.91 -7.11
CA MET A 60 -3.59 9.97 -7.88
C MET A 60 -3.86 8.66 -8.62
N THR A 61 -2.82 8.04 -9.19
CA THR A 61 -2.94 6.70 -9.79
C THR A 61 -3.34 5.65 -8.75
N LEU A 62 -2.78 5.72 -7.54
CA LEU A 62 -3.14 4.83 -6.42
C LEU A 62 -4.59 5.02 -5.97
N LEU A 63 -5.01 6.26 -5.77
CA LEU A 63 -6.33 6.61 -5.25
C LEU A 63 -7.44 6.39 -6.27
N GLY A 64 -7.11 6.40 -7.56
CA GLY A 64 -8.04 6.29 -8.68
C GLY A 64 -8.77 4.94 -8.84
N PRO A 65 -9.60 4.83 -9.90
CA PRO A 65 -10.57 3.74 -10.09
C PRO A 65 -9.95 2.37 -10.38
N GLU A 66 -8.70 2.34 -10.87
CA GLU A 66 -8.01 1.09 -11.19
C GLU A 66 -7.34 0.44 -9.97
N LYS A 67 -7.18 1.18 -8.87
CA LYS A 67 -6.48 0.72 -7.67
C LYS A 67 -7.39 0.76 -6.45
N LEU A 68 -7.29 1.79 -5.61
CA LEU A 68 -8.03 1.85 -4.35
C LEU A 68 -9.49 2.31 -4.52
N ARG A 69 -9.86 2.90 -5.66
CA ARG A 69 -11.22 3.42 -5.94
C ARG A 69 -11.71 4.41 -4.88
N LEU A 70 -10.78 5.20 -4.34
CA LEU A 70 -11.07 6.31 -3.43
C LEU A 70 -11.51 7.55 -4.21
N ILE A 71 -10.97 7.71 -5.42
CA ILE A 71 -11.44 8.63 -6.45
C ILE A 71 -12.08 7.78 -7.55
N THR A 72 -13.32 8.09 -7.88
CA THR A 72 -14.13 7.37 -8.88
C THR A 72 -13.73 7.77 -10.30
N GLU A 73 -14.21 7.02 -11.30
CA GLU A 73 -14.04 7.37 -12.73
C GLU A 73 -14.58 8.76 -13.09
N ARG A 74 -15.50 9.30 -12.28
CA ARG A 74 -16.08 10.64 -12.46
C ARG A 74 -15.27 11.74 -11.77
N GLY A 75 -14.12 11.41 -11.16
CA GLY A 75 -13.31 12.35 -10.39
C GLY A 75 -13.88 12.71 -9.01
N THR A 76 -14.99 12.11 -8.60
CA THR A 76 -15.59 12.32 -7.27
C THR A 76 -15.10 11.30 -6.26
N LEU A 77 -15.13 11.63 -4.97
CA LEU A 77 -14.76 10.71 -3.90
C LEU A 77 -15.80 9.60 -3.70
N SER A 78 -15.33 8.36 -3.54
CA SER A 78 -16.18 7.25 -3.10
C SER A 78 -16.60 7.40 -1.63
N PRO A 79 -17.57 6.63 -1.11
CA PRO A 79 -17.93 6.70 0.32
C PRO A 79 -16.73 6.54 1.27
N GLN A 80 -15.79 5.65 0.96
CA GLN A 80 -14.56 5.47 1.72
C GLN A 80 -13.61 6.67 1.55
N GLY A 81 -13.51 7.24 0.35
CA GLY A 81 -12.73 8.46 0.09
C GLY A 81 -13.28 9.68 0.83
N MET A 82 -14.60 9.86 0.81
CA MET A 82 -15.29 10.91 1.57
C MET A 82 -15.10 10.73 3.06
N TRP A 83 -15.17 9.48 3.56
CA TRP A 83 -14.94 9.18 4.97
C TRP A 83 -13.51 9.56 5.38
N LEU A 84 -12.50 9.10 4.62
CA LEU A 84 -11.09 9.43 4.87
C LEU A 84 -10.83 10.93 4.83
N ALA A 85 -11.48 11.66 3.92
CA ALA A 85 -11.35 13.10 3.81
C ALA A 85 -12.09 13.87 4.92
N ARG A 86 -13.26 13.39 5.36
CA ARG A 86 -14.07 14.07 6.39
C ARG A 86 -13.51 13.87 7.79
N ASP A 87 -13.13 12.64 8.11
CA ASP A 87 -12.60 12.26 9.42
C ASP A 87 -11.04 12.31 9.42
N TYR A 88 -10.47 13.03 8.45
CA TYR A 88 -9.05 13.31 8.31
C TYR A 88 -8.50 14.02 9.54
N GLU A 89 -7.47 13.43 10.16
CA GLU A 89 -6.75 14.08 11.25
C GLU A 89 -5.67 14.99 10.67
N GLN A 90 -5.85 16.31 10.83
CA GLN A 90 -4.91 17.30 10.30
C GLN A 90 -3.51 17.13 10.88
N ALA A 91 -2.50 17.50 10.08
CA ALA A 91 -1.13 17.53 10.55
C ALA A 91 -0.96 18.52 11.71
N ASN A 92 -0.21 18.11 12.73
CA ASN A 92 0.19 19.01 13.83
C ASN A 92 1.30 19.99 13.43
N GLN A 93 1.89 19.83 12.25
CA GLN A 93 2.94 20.69 11.72
C GLN A 93 2.31 21.77 10.83
N GLN A 94 2.50 23.04 11.20
CA GLN A 94 2.03 24.17 10.40
C GLN A 94 3.06 24.54 9.32
N GLY A 95 2.56 24.94 8.15
CA GLY A 95 3.37 25.58 7.12
C GLY A 95 3.72 27.04 7.49
N LEU A 96 4.46 27.71 6.61
CA LEU A 96 4.87 29.12 6.79
C LEU A 96 3.68 30.08 6.97
N ASP A 97 2.53 29.75 6.35
CA ASP A 97 1.32 30.57 6.37
C ASP A 97 0.34 30.18 7.49
N GLY A 98 0.75 29.29 8.40
CA GLY A 98 -0.06 28.83 9.54
C GLY A 98 -1.02 27.67 9.23
N GLU A 99 -1.30 27.42 7.95
CA GLU A 99 -2.03 26.23 7.50
C GLU A 99 -1.07 25.06 7.18
N PRO A 100 -1.42 23.81 7.51
CA PRO A 100 -0.63 22.65 7.12
C PRO A 100 -0.68 22.48 5.59
N GLY A 101 0.47 22.67 4.92
CA GLY A 101 0.61 22.43 3.49
C GLY A 101 0.69 20.95 3.14
N LEU A 102 0.64 20.64 1.84
CA LEU A 102 0.79 19.28 1.32
C LEU A 102 2.16 18.68 1.74
N GLY A 103 2.14 17.53 2.39
CA GLY A 103 3.29 16.83 2.98
C GLY A 103 3.52 17.10 4.46
N ALA A 104 2.65 17.85 5.15
CA ALA A 104 2.79 18.15 6.57
C ALA A 104 2.45 16.95 7.49
N LYS A 105 1.61 16.02 7.03
CA LYS A 105 1.21 14.86 7.82
C LYS A 105 2.28 13.78 7.78
N GLY A 106 2.94 13.57 8.93
CA GLY A 106 3.99 12.56 9.08
C GLY A 106 3.46 11.13 9.26
N THR A 107 2.27 10.96 9.87
CA THR A 107 1.70 9.64 10.18
C THR A 107 0.19 9.63 10.06
N LEU A 108 -0.37 8.44 9.82
CA LEU A 108 -1.80 8.19 9.87
C LEU A 108 -2.28 7.98 11.32
N SER A 109 -3.51 8.40 11.62
CA SER A 109 -4.22 8.01 12.83
C SER A 109 -4.56 6.51 12.80
N GLN A 110 -4.86 5.91 13.95
CA GLN A 110 -5.20 4.48 14.01
C GLN A 110 -6.42 4.13 13.11
N THR A 111 -7.38 5.04 13.00
CA THR A 111 -8.57 4.83 12.18
C THR A 111 -8.25 4.94 10.69
N GLU A 112 -7.44 5.93 10.30
CA GLU A 112 -6.96 6.05 8.91
C GLU A 112 -6.15 4.81 8.50
N GLN A 113 -5.26 4.34 9.37
CA GLN A 113 -4.51 3.09 9.16
C GLN A 113 -5.44 1.89 8.96
N SER A 114 -6.51 1.79 9.75
CA SER A 114 -7.46 0.69 9.67
C SER A 114 -8.21 0.68 8.33
N VAL A 115 -8.64 1.84 7.82
CA VAL A 115 -9.33 1.94 6.53
C VAL A 115 -8.41 1.63 5.36
N PHE A 116 -7.20 2.20 5.34
CA PHE A 116 -6.23 1.85 4.30
C PHE A 116 -5.79 0.40 4.36
N GLY A 117 -5.59 -0.13 5.58
CA GLY A 117 -5.29 -1.54 5.80
C GLY A 117 -6.37 -2.42 5.16
N GLN A 118 -7.64 -2.18 5.47
CA GLN A 118 -8.75 -2.92 4.86
C GLN A 118 -8.74 -2.82 3.33
N LEU A 119 -8.62 -1.61 2.77
CA LEU A 119 -8.61 -1.42 1.31
C LEU A 119 -7.44 -2.12 0.63
N LEU A 120 -6.24 -2.03 1.20
CA LEU A 120 -5.05 -2.66 0.65
C LEU A 120 -5.12 -4.17 0.76
N PHE A 121 -5.63 -4.72 1.86
CA PHE A 121 -5.88 -6.15 1.96
C PHE A 121 -6.91 -6.59 0.94
N GLU A 122 -8.07 -5.92 0.83
CA GLU A 122 -9.11 -6.30 -0.13
C GLU A 122 -8.64 -6.23 -1.59
N ARG A 123 -7.76 -5.28 -1.93
CA ARG A 123 -7.31 -5.03 -3.31
C ARG A 123 -5.96 -5.64 -3.66
N ASN A 124 -5.19 -6.06 -2.66
CA ASN A 124 -3.84 -6.59 -2.82
C ASN A 124 -3.64 -7.85 -1.95
N TRP A 125 -4.69 -8.65 -1.85
CA TRP A 125 -4.79 -9.77 -0.92
C TRP A 125 -3.69 -10.80 -1.17
N VAL A 126 -3.54 -11.27 -2.41
CA VAL A 126 -2.59 -12.35 -2.75
C VAL A 126 -1.14 -11.94 -2.46
N PRO A 127 -0.64 -10.75 -2.85
CA PRO A 127 0.70 -10.30 -2.46
C PRO A 127 0.93 -10.16 -0.95
N MET A 128 -0.08 -9.77 -0.18
CA MET A 128 0.05 -9.74 1.29
C MET A 128 0.09 -11.16 1.88
N LEU A 129 -0.76 -12.08 1.41
CA LEU A 129 -0.68 -13.50 1.80
C LEU A 129 0.69 -14.11 1.49
N ALA A 130 1.22 -13.83 0.29
CA ALA A 130 2.55 -14.26 -0.12
C ALA A 130 3.64 -13.72 0.81
N THR A 131 3.50 -12.49 1.29
CA THR A 131 4.44 -11.88 2.26
C THR A 131 4.39 -12.59 3.60
N VAL A 132 3.19 -12.89 4.12
CA VAL A 132 3.03 -13.65 5.37
C VAL A 132 3.59 -15.06 5.22
N ASN A 133 3.30 -15.75 4.11
CA ASN A 133 3.84 -17.07 3.84
C ASN A 133 5.38 -17.03 3.76
N LEU A 134 5.96 -16.05 3.06
CA LEU A 134 7.40 -15.86 2.94
C LEU A 134 8.07 -15.72 4.31
N LEU A 135 7.54 -14.84 5.16
CA LEU A 135 8.03 -14.61 6.52
C LEU A 135 7.93 -15.86 7.40
N ALA A 136 6.88 -16.66 7.23
CA ALA A 136 6.63 -17.84 8.06
C ALA A 136 7.45 -19.06 7.65
N THR A 137 7.87 -19.15 6.39
CA THR A 137 8.43 -20.39 5.81
C THR A 137 9.88 -20.25 5.34
N THR A 138 10.42 -19.04 5.32
CA THR A 138 11.79 -18.78 4.84
C THR A 138 12.53 -17.81 5.76
N THR A 139 13.85 -17.92 5.81
CA THR A 139 14.69 -16.90 6.43
C THR A 139 14.79 -15.70 5.50
N VAL A 140 14.27 -14.55 5.95
CA VAL A 140 14.23 -13.32 5.16
C VAL A 140 15.24 -12.32 5.73
N ALA A 141 16.20 -11.85 4.93
CA ALA A 141 17.09 -10.78 5.34
C ALA A 141 16.34 -9.44 5.49
N ASP A 142 16.72 -8.64 6.48
CA ASP A 142 16.20 -7.27 6.68
C ASP A 142 16.54 -6.33 5.51
N THR A 143 17.72 -6.55 4.92
CA THR A 143 18.24 -5.83 3.75
C THR A 143 17.73 -6.41 2.43
N GLU A 144 17.81 -5.60 1.37
CA GLU A 144 17.41 -6.02 0.03
C GLU A 144 18.40 -7.03 -0.55
N THR A 145 17.94 -8.27 -0.80
CA THR A 145 18.73 -9.34 -1.41
C THR A 145 18.00 -10.00 -2.56
N ASP A 146 18.74 -10.65 -3.47
CA ASP A 146 18.16 -11.42 -4.58
C ASP A 146 17.32 -12.59 -4.07
N ALA A 147 17.77 -13.27 -3.01
CA ALA A 147 17.06 -14.40 -2.40
C ALA A 147 15.70 -13.99 -1.84
N ARG A 148 15.64 -12.86 -1.12
CA ARG A 148 14.37 -12.28 -0.63
C ARG A 148 13.42 -11.93 -1.77
N ALA A 149 13.94 -11.31 -2.84
CA ALA A 149 13.16 -10.96 -4.01
C ALA A 149 12.63 -12.20 -4.75
N GLN A 150 13.45 -13.25 -4.88
CA GLN A 150 13.06 -14.50 -5.51
C GLN A 150 12.02 -15.25 -4.69
N GLY A 151 12.19 -15.35 -3.37
CA GLY A 151 11.18 -15.98 -2.51
C GLY A 151 9.82 -15.30 -2.58
N PHE A 152 9.79 -13.96 -2.66
CA PHE A 152 8.53 -13.24 -2.90
C PHE A 152 7.97 -13.51 -4.30
N ARG A 153 8.82 -13.47 -5.34
CA ARG A 153 8.45 -13.73 -6.73
C ARG A 153 7.84 -15.12 -6.91
N ASP A 154 8.46 -16.17 -6.38
CA ASP A 154 8.02 -17.56 -6.51
C ASP A 154 6.59 -17.78 -6.00
N ARG A 155 6.07 -16.86 -5.19
CA ARG A 155 4.70 -16.93 -4.67
C ARG A 155 3.69 -16.23 -5.55
N ILE A 156 4.07 -15.22 -6.33
CA ILE A 156 3.13 -14.32 -7.01
C ILE A 156 3.41 -14.12 -8.49
N ASP A 157 4.35 -14.88 -9.05
CA ASP A 157 4.73 -14.77 -10.46
C ASP A 157 3.63 -15.23 -11.42
N HIS A 158 2.69 -16.05 -10.94
CA HIS A 158 1.49 -16.46 -11.67
C HIS A 158 0.48 -15.32 -11.91
N LEU A 159 0.55 -14.21 -11.16
CA LEU A 159 -0.41 -13.11 -11.29
C LEU A 159 -0.15 -12.29 -12.57
N GLU A 160 -1.12 -12.30 -13.48
CA GLU A 160 -1.08 -11.53 -14.72
C GLU A 160 -1.11 -10.02 -14.43
N GLY A 161 -0.26 -9.23 -15.07
CA GLY A 161 -0.22 -7.77 -14.87
C GLY A 161 0.47 -7.31 -13.58
N TYR A 162 0.75 -8.22 -12.63
CA TYR A 162 1.68 -7.95 -11.54
C TYR A 162 3.12 -7.85 -12.06
N GLN A 163 3.43 -8.68 -13.06
CA GLN A 163 4.70 -8.72 -13.79
C GLN A 163 4.72 -7.75 -14.98
N ASN A 164 5.36 -6.59 -14.82
CA ASN A 164 5.69 -5.70 -15.96
C ASN A 164 7.21 -5.53 -16.11
N VAL A 165 8.00 -6.37 -15.46
CA VAL A 165 9.45 -6.18 -15.27
C VAL A 165 10.17 -7.53 -15.17
N GLU A 166 11.15 -7.76 -16.04
CA GLU A 166 11.92 -9.02 -16.07
C GLU A 166 13.11 -9.03 -15.09
N SER A 167 13.51 -7.87 -14.56
CA SER A 167 14.72 -7.75 -13.74
C SER A 167 14.46 -8.03 -12.26
N ILE A 168 15.39 -8.76 -11.62
CA ILE A 168 15.38 -9.02 -10.17
C ILE A 168 15.38 -7.72 -9.36
N ASN A 169 15.98 -6.63 -9.86
CA ASN A 169 15.98 -5.32 -9.20
C ASN A 169 14.57 -4.73 -9.03
N SER A 170 13.64 -5.06 -9.93
CA SER A 170 12.25 -4.61 -9.81
C SER A 170 11.49 -5.45 -8.78
N TRP A 171 11.82 -6.74 -8.68
CA TRP A 171 11.31 -7.64 -7.65
C TRP A 171 11.81 -7.26 -6.25
N LYS A 172 13.05 -6.79 -6.11
CA LYS A 172 13.56 -6.23 -4.84
C LYS A 172 12.66 -5.13 -4.32
N LYS A 173 12.32 -4.14 -5.15
CA LYS A 173 11.43 -3.04 -4.78
C LYS A 173 10.04 -3.53 -4.38
N LYS A 174 9.48 -4.48 -5.12
CA LYS A 174 8.16 -5.07 -4.81
C LYS A 174 8.17 -5.81 -3.47
N ALA A 175 9.17 -6.66 -3.24
CA ALA A 175 9.34 -7.37 -1.97
C ALA A 175 9.59 -6.39 -0.80
N GLN A 176 10.40 -5.34 -1.04
CA GLN A 176 10.65 -4.28 -0.06
C GLN A 176 9.37 -3.56 0.35
N THR A 177 8.51 -3.20 -0.61
CA THR A 177 7.23 -2.55 -0.30
C THR A 177 6.36 -3.41 0.61
N HIS A 178 6.17 -4.70 0.31
CA HIS A 178 5.26 -5.54 1.10
C HIS A 178 5.84 -5.94 2.47
N LEU A 179 7.16 -6.10 2.57
CA LEU A 179 7.79 -6.38 3.87
C LEU A 179 7.84 -5.12 4.75
N SER A 180 7.97 -3.94 4.16
CA SER A 180 7.76 -2.67 4.87
C SER A 180 6.33 -2.54 5.41
N TRP A 181 5.33 -3.01 4.64
CA TRP A 181 3.96 -3.16 5.12
C TRP A 181 3.85 -4.15 6.28
N ALA A 182 4.49 -5.32 6.19
CA ALA A 182 4.47 -6.31 7.27
C ALA A 182 5.07 -5.77 8.57
N LEU A 183 6.17 -5.00 8.50
CA LEU A 183 6.76 -4.31 9.65
C LEU A 183 5.79 -3.27 10.23
N HIS A 184 5.17 -2.44 9.38
CA HIS A 184 4.25 -1.39 9.83
C HIS A 184 2.99 -1.96 10.50
N LEU A 185 2.52 -3.12 10.04
CA LEU A 185 1.34 -3.81 10.56
C LEU A 185 1.63 -4.73 11.76
N ASP A 186 2.85 -4.66 12.32
CA ASP A 186 3.31 -5.52 13.43
C ASP A 186 3.19 -7.02 13.10
N LEU A 187 3.28 -7.40 11.82
CA LEU A 187 3.32 -8.80 11.37
C LEU A 187 4.73 -9.38 11.46
N ALA A 188 5.75 -8.52 11.36
CA ALA A 188 7.15 -8.90 11.44
C ALA A 188 7.95 -7.88 12.25
N TYR A 189 9.13 -8.29 12.69
CA TYR A 189 10.13 -7.44 13.32
C TYR A 189 11.54 -7.79 12.84
N GLU A 190 12.45 -6.83 12.91
CA GLU A 190 13.88 -7.03 12.66
C GLU A 190 14.55 -7.63 13.90
N ASN A 191 15.15 -8.81 13.76
CA ASN A 191 15.87 -9.47 14.84
C ASN A 191 17.34 -8.99 14.91
N SER A 192 18.06 -9.36 15.97
CA SER A 192 19.48 -8.97 16.14
C SER A 192 20.46 -9.62 15.15
N ARG A 193 19.98 -10.53 14.29
CA ARG A 193 20.78 -11.24 13.26
C ARG A 193 20.66 -10.58 11.89
N GLY A 194 19.86 -9.51 11.75
CA GLY A 194 19.59 -8.88 10.46
C GLY A 194 18.57 -9.66 9.62
N GLU A 195 17.62 -10.32 10.28
CA GLU A 195 16.56 -11.09 9.64
C GLU A 195 15.19 -10.55 10.07
N LEU A 196 14.20 -10.70 9.19
CA LEU A 196 12.80 -10.45 9.49
C LEU A 196 12.16 -11.73 10.00
N GLU A 197 11.57 -11.66 11.19
CA GLU A 197 10.81 -12.76 11.80
C GLU A 197 9.36 -12.35 12.05
N PRO A 198 8.40 -13.28 11.95
CA PRO A 198 7.03 -13.00 12.35
C PRO A 198 6.95 -12.63 13.83
N THR A 199 6.12 -11.65 14.17
CA THR A 199 5.77 -11.38 15.58
C THR A 199 4.81 -12.47 16.10
N GLY A 200 4.48 -12.43 17.40
CA GLY A 200 3.41 -13.27 17.94
C GLY A 200 2.05 -13.03 17.26
N PHE A 201 1.79 -11.81 16.78
CA PHE A 201 0.61 -11.49 15.98
C PHE A 201 0.75 -12.02 14.54
N GLY A 202 1.92 -11.86 13.91
CA GLY A 202 2.23 -12.41 12.60
C GLY A 202 2.04 -13.92 12.51
N HIS A 203 2.46 -14.67 13.53
CA HIS A 203 2.20 -16.11 13.63
C HIS A 203 0.70 -16.45 13.72
N GLN A 204 -0.08 -15.69 14.49
CA GLN A 204 -1.53 -15.89 14.56
C GLN A 204 -2.21 -15.62 13.22
N VAL A 205 -1.76 -14.58 12.51
CA VAL A 205 -2.24 -14.26 11.16
C VAL A 205 -1.89 -15.40 10.21
N HIS A 206 -0.64 -15.88 10.19
CA HIS A 206 -0.21 -17.02 9.38
C HIS A 206 -1.11 -18.25 9.57
N GLU A 207 -1.31 -18.70 10.81
CA GLU A 207 -2.16 -19.87 11.09
C GLU A 207 -3.60 -19.68 10.61
N ARG A 208 -4.13 -18.46 10.73
CA ARG A 208 -5.50 -18.15 10.32
C ARG A 208 -5.69 -18.14 8.80
N VAL A 209 -4.71 -17.64 8.06
CA VAL A 209 -4.81 -17.46 6.59
C VAL A 209 -4.14 -18.60 5.80
N ARG A 210 -3.48 -19.54 6.48
CA ARG A 210 -2.86 -20.71 5.83
C ARG A 210 -3.82 -21.52 4.92
N PRO A 211 -5.10 -21.73 5.27
CA PRO A 211 -6.05 -22.41 4.38
C PRO A 211 -6.31 -21.66 3.06
N ASP A 212 -5.94 -20.38 3.00
CA ASP A 212 -6.19 -19.47 1.89
C ASP A 212 -4.95 -19.29 0.98
N TYR A 213 -3.85 -19.99 1.27
CA TYR A 213 -2.64 -19.95 0.44
C TYR A 213 -2.79 -20.72 -0.86
N HIS A 214 -1.99 -20.34 -1.85
CA HIS A 214 -1.81 -21.15 -3.05
C HIS A 214 -1.26 -22.52 -2.64
N PRO A 215 -1.79 -23.64 -3.18
CA PRO A 215 -1.40 -24.99 -2.77
C PRO A 215 0.09 -25.31 -2.96
N ASP A 216 0.72 -24.71 -3.97
CA ASP A 216 2.15 -24.86 -4.24
C ASP A 216 3.08 -23.99 -3.37
N TRP A 217 2.55 -23.11 -2.52
CA TRP A 217 3.39 -22.36 -1.59
C TRP A 217 3.90 -23.27 -0.45
N PRO A 218 5.13 -23.07 0.04
CA PRO A 218 5.67 -23.81 1.18
C PRO A 218 4.83 -23.70 2.47
#